data_AF-A0A0T5ZD18-F1
#
_entry.id   AF-A0A0T5ZD18-F1
#
_cell.length_a   1.000
_cell.length_b   1.000
_cell.length_c   1.000
_cell.angle_alpha   90.00
_cell.angle_beta   90.00
_cell.angle_gamma   90.00
#
_symmetry.space_group_name_H-M   'P 1'
#
loop_
_entity.id
_entity.type
_entity.pdbx_description
1 polymer ?
#
loop_
_entity_poly.entity_id
_entity_poly.type
_entity_poly.pdbx_seq_one_letter_code
_entity_poly.pdbx_strand_id
1 'polypeptide(L)'
;MPTAYFLLNVALNHEVEVIEKIKKILKNENSIDYELQGVFGIYDVIVKITSDSDDNIRRLALDKIKQINKIQSAITMMVNDN
;
A
#
# COMPACT_ATOMS: atom_id res chain seq x y z
N MET A 1 9.58 12.30 -8.69
CA MET A 1 8.66 11.18 -8.95
C MET A 1 7.84 10.98 -7.69
N PRO A 2 6.51 11.17 -7.77
CA PRO A 2 5.63 10.98 -6.64
C PRO A 2 5.92 9.71 -5.87
N THR A 3 5.96 9.81 -4.55
CA THR A 3 6.13 8.67 -3.65
C THR A 3 5.13 8.78 -2.51
N ALA A 4 4.58 7.66 -2.08
CA ALA A 4 3.70 7.60 -0.92
C ALA A 4 3.97 6.37 -0.07
N TYR A 5 3.68 6.50 1.22
CA TYR A 5 3.64 5.42 2.19
C TYR A 5 2.19 5.12 2.57
N PHE A 6 1.83 3.84 2.51
CA PHE A 6 0.56 3.30 2.96
C PHE A 6 0.78 2.46 4.20
N LEU A 7 0.13 2.85 5.29
CA LEU A 7 0.21 2.18 6.57
C LEU A 7 -1.16 1.57 6.86
N LEU A 8 -1.18 0.25 7.02
CA LEU A 8 -2.42 -0.53 7.05
C LEU A 8 -2.54 -1.29 8.37
N ASN A 9 -3.74 -1.28 8.94
CA ASN A 9 -4.14 -2.25 9.96
C ASN A 9 -5.00 -3.32 9.32
N VAL A 10 -4.77 -4.56 9.71
CA VAL A 10 -5.39 -5.76 9.16
C VAL A 10 -6.13 -6.50 10.27
N ALA A 11 -7.18 -7.23 9.92
CA ALA A 11 -7.85 -8.10 10.87
C ALA A 11 -6.88 -9.19 11.37
N LEU A 12 -6.99 -9.49 12.67
CA LEU A 12 -6.14 -10.47 13.34
C LEU A 12 -5.97 -11.76 12.53
N ASN A 13 -4.72 -12.20 12.36
CA ASN A 13 -4.33 -13.42 11.64
C ASN A 13 -4.54 -13.40 10.11
N HIS A 14 -4.79 -12.23 9.50
CA HIS A 14 -4.96 -12.09 8.04
C HIS A 14 -3.83 -11.32 7.34
N GLU A 15 -2.74 -11.00 8.05
CA GLU A 15 -1.65 -10.15 7.57
C GLU A 15 -0.98 -10.76 6.33
N VAL A 16 -0.66 -12.05 6.36
CA VAL A 16 -0.04 -12.78 5.25
C VAL A 16 -0.96 -12.79 4.02
N GLU A 17 -2.27 -12.99 4.22
CA GLU A 17 -3.26 -12.99 3.14
C GLU A 17 -3.35 -11.61 2.46
N VAL A 18 -3.39 -10.55 3.26
CA VAL A 18 -3.45 -9.17 2.76
C VAL A 18 -2.16 -8.80 2.02
N ILE A 19 -0.99 -9.13 2.57
CA ILE A 19 0.30 -8.89 1.92
C ILE A 19 0.35 -9.57 0.54
N GLU A 20 -0.04 -10.84 0.43
CA GLU A 20 -0.04 -11.55 -0.85
C GLU A 20 -1.02 -10.94 -1.87
N LYS A 21 -2.19 -10.44 -1.42
CA LYS A 21 -3.12 -9.72 -2.28
C LYS A 21 -2.55 -8.39 -2.77
N ILE A 22 -1.95 -7.60 -1.90
CA ILE A 22 -1.28 -6.33 -2.25
C ILE A 22 -0.17 -6.62 -3.26
N LYS A 23 0.67 -7.61 -2.99
CA LYS A 23 1.77 -8.01 -3.89
C LYS A 23 1.28 -8.39 -5.28
N LYS A 24 0.16 -9.13 -5.38
CA LYS A 24 -0.45 -9.48 -6.67
C LYS A 24 -0.96 -8.25 -7.42
N ILE A 25 -1.60 -7.30 -6.73
CA ILE A 25 -2.04 -6.04 -7.33
C ILE A 25 -0.85 -5.27 -7.90
N LEU A 26 0.18 -5.06 -7.07
CA LEU A 26 1.34 -4.24 -7.45
C LEU A 26 2.18 -4.88 -8.56
N LYS A 27 2.29 -6.22 -8.59
CA LYS A 27 2.97 -6.94 -9.68
C LYS A 27 2.31 -6.77 -11.06
N ASN A 28 1.03 -6.43 -11.11
CA ASN A 28 0.30 -6.23 -12.36
C ASN A 28 0.41 -4.79 -12.88
N GLU A 29 1.15 -3.92 -12.20
CA GLU A 29 1.32 -2.51 -12.54
C GLU A 29 2.73 -2.31 -13.11
N ASN A 30 2.82 -1.92 -14.39
CA ASN A 30 4.09 -1.90 -15.14
C ASN A 30 4.93 -0.62 -14.93
N SER A 31 4.42 0.35 -14.17
CA SER A 31 4.97 1.72 -14.08
C SER A 31 5.09 2.20 -12.63
N ILE A 32 5.38 1.29 -11.71
CA ILE A 32 5.61 1.61 -10.31
C ILE A 32 6.84 0.88 -9.77
N ASP A 33 7.52 1.54 -8.84
CA ASP A 33 8.45 0.88 -7.92
C ASP A 33 7.75 0.74 -6.57
N TYR A 34 7.94 -0.39 -5.88
CA TYR A 34 7.31 -0.60 -4.59
C TYR A 34 8.17 -1.40 -3.60
N GLU A 35 7.96 -1.12 -2.31
CA GLU A 35 8.43 -1.91 -1.18
C GLU A 35 7.21 -2.31 -0.35
N LEU A 36 7.13 -3.57 0.07
CA LEU A 36 6.00 -4.11 0.83
C LEU A 36 6.54 -4.95 2.00
N GLN A 37 6.17 -4.59 3.22
CA GLN A 37 6.69 -5.20 4.42
C GLN A 37 5.61 -5.36 5.48
N GLY A 38 5.52 -6.55 6.09
CA GLY A 38 4.84 -6.74 7.36
C GLY A 38 5.72 -6.25 8.50
N VAL A 39 5.15 -5.52 9.45
CA VAL A 39 5.91 -4.86 10.53
C VAL A 39 5.29 -5.15 11.90
N PHE A 40 6.10 -5.07 12.96
CA PHE A 40 5.60 -5.06 14.34
C PHE A 40 5.44 -3.60 14.79
N GLY A 41 4.25 -3.20 15.19
CA GLY A 41 3.98 -1.83 15.63
C GLY A 41 2.49 -1.52 15.74
N ILE A 42 2.16 -0.23 15.62
CA ILE A 42 0.76 0.25 15.58
C ILE A 42 0.06 0.03 14.22
N TYR A 43 0.79 -0.51 13.25
CA TYR A 43 0.31 -0.94 11.94
C TYR A 43 0.88 -2.32 11.67
N ASP A 44 0.23 -3.08 10.80
CA ASP A 44 0.61 -4.45 10.47
C ASP A 44 1.38 -4.52 9.15
N VAL A 45 1.09 -3.62 8.21
CA VAL A 45 1.70 -3.60 6.87
C VAL A 45 2.07 -2.18 6.46
N ILE A 46 3.26 -2.04 5.88
CA ILE A 46 3.72 -0.81 5.22
C ILE A 46 3.97 -1.10 3.74
N VAL A 47 3.46 -0.21 2.88
CA VAL A 47 3.72 -0.21 1.45
C VAL A 47 4.28 1.14 1.05
N LYS A 48 5.43 1.15 0.39
CA LYS A 48 5.96 2.33 -0.31
C LYS A 48 5.69 2.15 -1.79
N ILE A 49 5.15 3.16 -2.45
CA ILE A 49 4.97 3.17 -3.91
C ILE A 49 5.56 4.46 -4.45
N THR A 50 6.40 4.33 -5.47
CA THR A 50 6.87 5.43 -6.31
C THR A 50 6.30 5.23 -7.71
N SER A 51 5.78 6.30 -8.31
CA SER A 51 5.17 6.27 -9.64
C SER A 51 5.52 7.52 -10.44
N ASP A 52 5.15 7.53 -11.70
CA ASP A 52 5.23 8.67 -12.60
C ASP A 52 4.12 9.71 -12.34
N SER A 53 3.03 9.33 -11.67
CA SER A 53 1.87 10.18 -11.43
C SER A 53 1.26 10.02 -10.04
N ASP A 54 0.84 11.14 -9.44
CA ASP A 54 0.05 11.15 -8.20
C ASP A 54 -1.29 10.43 -8.36
N ASP A 55 -1.89 10.48 -9.55
CA ASP A 55 -3.16 9.81 -9.84
C ASP A 55 -2.99 8.29 -9.82
N ASN A 56 -1.86 7.78 -10.30
CA ASN A 56 -1.52 6.37 -10.19
C ASN A 56 -1.40 5.94 -8.73
N ILE A 57 -0.74 6.74 -7.90
CA ILE A 57 -0.63 6.49 -6.46
C ILE A 57 -2.01 6.48 -5.80
N ARG A 58 -2.84 7.49 -6.07
CA ARG A 58 -4.20 7.59 -5.50
C ARG A 58 -5.09 6.42 -5.91
N ARG A 59 -5.07 6.03 -7.19
CA ARG A 59 -5.80 4.87 -7.70
C ARG A 59 -5.37 3.59 -7.00
N LEU A 60 -4.07 3.37 -6.84
CA LEU A 60 -3.54 2.19 -6.16
C LEU A 60 -3.93 2.18 -4.68
N ALA A 61 -3.78 3.31 -4.01
CA ALA A 61 -4.09 3.47 -2.60
C ALA A 61 -5.57 3.23 -2.29
N LEU A 62 -6.45 4.01 -2.92
CA LEU A 62 -7.85 4.17 -2.53
C LEU A 62 -8.74 3.13 -3.20
N ASP A 63 -8.46 2.79 -4.46
CA ASP A 63 -9.36 1.97 -5.27
C ASP A 63 -8.93 0.50 -5.33
N LYS A 64 -7.63 0.22 -5.16
CA LYS A 64 -7.09 -1.14 -5.22
C LYS A 64 -6.76 -1.68 -3.84
N ILE A 65 -5.84 -1.04 -3.12
CA ILE A 65 -5.33 -1.56 -1.84
C ILE A 65 -6.39 -1.43 -0.74
N LYS A 66 -6.94 -0.23 -0.51
CA LYS A 66 -7.90 0.02 0.58
C LYS A 66 -9.18 -0.84 0.48
N GLN A 67 -9.53 -1.33 -0.70
CA GLN A 67 -10.69 -2.21 -0.92
C GLN A 67 -10.44 -3.68 -0.59
N ILE A 68 -9.20 -4.07 -0.28
CA ILE A 68 -8.89 -5.45 0.08
C ILE A 68 -9.63 -5.80 1.39
N ASN A 69 -10.46 -6.84 1.31
CA ASN A 69 -11.14 -7.38 2.50
C ASN A 69 -10.11 -7.68 3.61
N LYS A 70 -10.51 -7.44 4.86
CA LYS A 70 -9.69 -7.56 6.08
C LYS A 70 -8.76 -6.39 6.38
N ILE A 71 -8.62 -5.40 5.50
CA ILE A 71 -8.05 -4.11 5.91
C ILE A 71 -9.07 -3.39 6.79
N GLN A 72 -8.67 -3.04 8.01
CA GLN A 72 -9.50 -2.32 8.97
C GLN A 72 -9.32 -0.81 8.87
N SER A 73 -8.08 -0.36 8.65
CA SER A 73 -7.77 1.05 8.44
C SER A 73 -6.54 1.22 7.56
N ALA A 74 -6.45 2.37 6.91
CA ALA A 74 -5.36 2.73 6.03
C ALA A 74 -5.07 4.22 6.16
N ILE A 75 -3.80 4.58 6.33
CA ILE A 75 -3.29 5.95 6.20
C ILE A 75 -2.41 6.04 4.97
N THR A 76 -2.60 7.10 4.19
CA THR A 76 -1.75 7.46 3.05
C THR A 76 -0.95 8.71 3.40
N MET A 77 0.36 8.63 3.29
CA MET A 77 1.28 9.75 3.49
C MET A 77 2.01 10.03 2.18
N MET A 78 1.68 11.14 1.53
CA MET A 78 2.42 11.61 0.35
C MET A 78 3.77 12.16 0.80
N VAL A 79 4.84 11.82 0.08
CA VAL A 79 6.17 12.37 0.31
C VAL A 79 6.24 13.79 -0.26
N ASN A 80 6.77 14.74 0.50
CA ASN A 80 6.96 16.11 0.04
C ASN A 80 8.12 16.19 -0.96
N ASP A 81 7.96 17.04 -1.97
CA ASP A 81 9.04 17.50 -2.84
C ASP A 81 9.85 18.56 -2.08
N ASN A 82 11.00 18.18 -1.50
CA ASN A 82 11.97 19.13 -0.94
C ASN A 82 12.87 19.70 -2.05
#